data_AF-A0A1F9X779-F1
#
_entry.id   AF-A0A1F9X779-F1
#
_cell.length_a   1.000
_cell.length_b   1.000
_cell.length_c   1.000
_cell.angle_alpha   90.00
_cell.angle_beta   90.00
_cell.angle_gamma   90.00
#
_symmetry.space_group_name_H-M   'P 1'
#
loop_
_entity.id
_entity.type
_entity.pdbx_description
1 polymer ?
#
loop_
_entity_poly.entity_id
_entity_poly.type
_entity_poly.pdbx_seq_one_letter_code
_entity_poly.pdbx_strand_id
1 'polypeptide(L)'
;MKEITLKLYCDEAQQVEVSFSGNNQEKWIYMGILLVPVDSLDTLLNNLLNARCGDKNRNWEWGNCGKINDCKYHEKNNKEVHYSELDDTEKYYIAKRWVDYLLNDKNLIYFYILGLNYSKLNLDYFGDHNTSVNAYNRFFRTAILKSAKSYFYKYDKLRIKDIYHDFDESKSSHEYFPWHSIKFINNKDDKLMFENEEIKFISSSHKKSDDLNSHLIQLIDLITGCTMNCLHNSTNNQEKINISKQFYPILREIIKQPNKKDCYYNCFNRQKVEFFPKNDIRTVKEDDFIKKELFRSNSFYSNREILIELRDQLGLFNNITSIK
;
A
#
# COMPACT_ATOMS: atom_id res chain seq x y z
N MET A 1 -15.90 27.04 -4.24
CA MET A 1 -14.63 26.30 -4.14
C MET A 1 -14.89 25.03 -3.35
N LYS A 2 -14.62 23.86 -3.92
CA LYS A 2 -14.79 22.55 -3.25
C LYS A 2 -13.45 22.11 -2.67
N GLU A 3 -13.41 21.89 -1.37
CA GLU A 3 -12.22 21.42 -0.66
C GLU A 3 -12.51 20.06 0.01
N ILE A 4 -11.47 19.25 0.17
CA ILE A 4 -11.50 18.03 0.97
C ILE A 4 -10.24 17.93 1.81
N THR A 5 -10.41 17.47 3.05
CA THR A 5 -9.30 17.19 3.96
C THR A 5 -9.08 15.68 4.06
N LEU A 6 -7.83 15.26 3.92
CA LEU A 6 -7.40 13.86 3.92
C LEU A 6 -6.35 13.61 5.00
N LYS A 7 -6.31 12.38 5.51
CA LYS A 7 -5.15 11.80 6.19
C LYS A 7 -4.55 10.70 5.34
N LEU A 8 -3.23 10.58 5.38
CA LEU A 8 -2.49 9.53 4.68
C LEU A 8 -1.92 8.53 5.67
N TYR A 9 -1.97 7.25 5.34
CA TYR A 9 -1.38 6.16 6.12
C TYR A 9 -0.50 5.34 5.19
N CYS A 10 0.77 5.21 5.54
CA CYS A 10 1.79 4.74 4.64
C CYS A 10 2.58 3.59 5.26
N ASP A 11 2.93 2.62 4.43
CA ASP A 11 3.81 1.52 4.79
C ASP A 11 4.52 0.98 3.53
N GLU A 12 5.54 0.14 3.71
CA GLU A 12 6.20 -0.55 2.61
C GLU A 12 6.38 -2.05 2.82
N ALA A 13 6.25 -2.80 1.73
CA ALA A 13 6.86 -4.11 1.69
C ALA A 13 8.34 -3.96 1.31
N GLN A 14 9.21 -4.47 2.18
CA GLN A 14 10.66 -4.47 2.00
C GLN A 14 11.08 -5.17 0.70
N GLN A 15 12.32 -4.93 0.29
CA GLN A 15 12.88 -5.38 -0.98
C GLN A 15 12.71 -6.90 -1.17
N VAL A 16 11.96 -7.30 -2.21
CA VAL A 16 11.83 -8.69 -2.62
C VAL A 16 12.73 -8.95 -3.82
N GLU A 17 13.53 -10.00 -3.73
CA GLU A 17 14.27 -10.56 -4.85
C GLU A 17 13.40 -11.61 -5.57
N VAL A 18 13.17 -11.39 -6.86
CA VAL A 18 12.29 -12.24 -7.67
C VAL A 18 13.12 -12.82 -8.80
N SER A 19 13.20 -14.14 -8.85
CA SER A 19 13.87 -14.86 -9.93
C SER A 19 12.86 -15.17 -11.05
N PHE A 20 13.16 -14.74 -12.27
CA PHE A 20 12.43 -15.15 -13.46
C PHE A 20 13.19 -16.26 -14.20
N SER A 21 12.49 -17.06 -15.00
CA SER A 21 13.09 -18.10 -15.85
C SER A 21 14.22 -17.50 -16.70
N GLY A 22 15.47 -17.95 -16.48
CA GLY A 22 16.66 -17.42 -17.17
C GLY A 22 17.69 -16.68 -16.29
N ASN A 23 17.74 -16.94 -14.97
CA ASN A 23 18.73 -16.38 -14.02
C ASN A 23 18.69 -14.86 -13.79
N ASN A 24 17.68 -14.15 -14.29
CA ASN A 24 17.54 -12.72 -14.00
C ASN A 24 16.79 -12.52 -12.67
N GLN A 25 17.51 -11.99 -11.68
CA GLN A 25 16.94 -11.56 -10.40
C GLN A 25 16.55 -10.07 -10.48
N GLU A 26 15.28 -9.78 -10.23
CA GLU A 26 14.80 -8.41 -10.09
C GLU A 26 14.56 -8.06 -8.62
N LYS A 27 14.93 -6.84 -8.23
CA LYS A 27 14.68 -6.27 -6.91
C LYS A 27 13.47 -5.36 -6.97
N TRP A 28 12.46 -5.64 -6.16
CA TRP A 28 11.22 -4.89 -6.10
C TRP A 28 10.96 -4.32 -4.71
N ILE A 29 10.53 -3.07 -4.64
CA ILE A 29 10.01 -2.43 -3.42
C ILE A 29 8.57 -2.00 -3.68
N TYR A 30 7.70 -2.10 -2.68
CA TYR A 30 6.31 -1.63 -2.80
C TYR A 30 6.01 -0.58 -1.75
N MET A 31 5.55 0.59 -2.20
CA MET A 31 5.05 1.65 -1.33
C MET A 31 3.52 1.61 -1.33
N GLY A 32 2.92 1.45 -0.15
CA GLY A 32 1.48 1.55 0.05
C GLY A 32 1.09 2.89 0.65
N ILE A 33 0.07 3.54 0.09
CA ILE A 33 -0.56 4.74 0.66
C ILE A 33 -2.06 4.52 0.72
N LEU A 34 -2.63 4.61 1.91
CA LEU A 34 -4.07 4.71 2.15
C LEU A 34 -4.45 6.18 2.34
N LEU A 35 -5.46 6.64 1.61
CA LEU A 35 -5.98 8.00 1.67
C LEU A 35 -7.37 7.98 2.30
N VAL A 36 -7.55 8.70 3.40
CA VAL A 36 -8.80 8.70 4.16
C VAL A 36 -9.34 10.12 4.28
N PRO A 37 -10.50 10.44 3.70
CA PRO A 37 -11.21 11.68 4.01
C PRO A 37 -11.48 11.80 5.50
N VAL A 38 -11.18 12.96 6.09
CA VAL A 38 -11.34 13.18 7.53
C VAL A 38 -12.78 12.90 7.98
N ASP A 39 -13.77 13.32 7.20
CA ASP A 39 -15.20 13.12 7.49
C ASP A 39 -15.61 11.63 7.50
N SER A 40 -14.81 10.76 6.87
CA SER A 40 -15.07 9.31 6.79
C SER A 40 -14.21 8.49 7.76
N LEU A 41 -13.28 9.13 8.48
CA LEU A 41 -12.26 8.45 9.29
C LEU A 41 -12.88 7.57 10.38
N ASP A 42 -13.78 8.13 11.18
CA ASP A 42 -14.40 7.41 12.30
C ASP A 42 -15.24 6.22 11.82
N THR A 43 -15.94 6.39 10.69
CA THR A 43 -16.71 5.31 10.08
C THR A 43 -15.79 4.18 9.61
N LEU A 44 -14.69 4.51 8.92
CA LEU A 44 -13.72 3.53 8.47
C LEU A 44 -13.07 2.78 9.65
N LEU A 45 -12.62 3.51 10.67
CA LEU A 45 -11.99 2.94 11.87
C LEU A 45 -12.96 2.03 12.62
N ASN A 46 -14.19 2.47 12.87
CA ASN A 46 -15.20 1.67 13.57
C ASN A 46 -15.53 0.39 12.81
N ASN A 47 -15.69 0.46 11.49
CA ASN A 47 -15.93 -0.71 10.66
C ASN A 47 -14.74 -1.70 10.72
N LEU A 48 -13.51 -1.18 10.68
CA LEU A 48 -12.29 -1.98 10.74
C LEU A 48 -12.12 -2.67 12.10
N LEU A 49 -12.40 -1.96 13.20
CA LEU A 49 -12.36 -2.48 14.55
C LEU A 49 -13.48 -3.51 14.81
N ASN A 50 -14.67 -3.29 14.27
CA ASN A 50 -15.77 -4.26 14.35
C ASN A 50 -15.45 -5.53 13.54
N ALA A 51 -14.88 -5.36 12.34
CA ALA A 51 -14.37 -6.47 11.56
C ALA A 51 -13.24 -7.21 12.29
N ARG A 52 -12.36 -6.51 13.03
CA ARG A 52 -11.33 -7.12 13.87
C ARG A 52 -11.94 -8.00 14.97
N CYS A 53 -12.92 -7.48 15.69
CA CYS A 53 -13.59 -8.20 16.77
C CYS A 53 -14.17 -9.52 16.27
N GLY A 54 -14.89 -9.50 15.14
CA GLY A 54 -15.52 -10.68 14.55
C GLY A 54 -16.84 -11.09 15.23
N ASP A 55 -17.35 -10.27 16.15
CA ASP A 55 -18.68 -10.47 16.74
C ASP A 55 -19.79 -10.33 15.68
N LYS A 56 -20.83 -11.15 15.78
CA LYS A 56 -21.95 -11.14 14.82
C LYS A 56 -22.81 -9.89 14.95
N ASN A 57 -22.87 -9.30 16.13
CA ASN A 57 -23.51 -8.02 16.35
C ASN A 57 -22.48 -6.93 16.01
N ARG A 58 -22.60 -6.32 14.83
CA ARG A 58 -21.57 -5.44 14.24
C ARG A 58 -21.68 -3.96 14.63
N ASN A 59 -22.51 -3.63 15.63
CA ASN A 59 -22.94 -2.24 15.90
C ASN A 59 -22.42 -1.70 17.24
N TRP A 60 -21.25 -2.14 17.70
CA TRP A 60 -20.69 -1.65 18.96
C TRP A 60 -19.47 -0.78 18.69
N GLU A 61 -19.17 0.08 19.65
CA GLU A 61 -17.85 0.68 19.76
C GLU A 61 -16.84 -0.39 20.18
N TRP A 62 -15.63 -0.32 19.65
CA TRP A 62 -14.54 -1.19 20.04
C TRP A 62 -14.31 -1.14 21.56
N GLY A 63 -14.13 -2.30 22.19
CA GLY A 63 -13.98 -2.41 23.65
C GLY A 63 -15.30 -2.51 24.43
N ASN A 64 -16.44 -2.18 23.83
CA ASN A 64 -17.74 -2.28 24.49
C ASN A 64 -18.43 -3.65 24.27
N CYS A 65 -17.96 -4.47 23.33
CA CYS A 65 -18.51 -5.80 23.07
C CYS A 65 -18.34 -6.77 24.26
N GLY A 66 -17.23 -6.68 25.01
CA GLY A 66 -16.97 -7.51 26.19
C GLY A 66 -17.91 -7.22 27.35
N LYS A 67 -18.29 -5.94 27.53
CA LYS A 67 -19.17 -5.49 28.62
C LYS A 67 -20.62 -5.90 28.45
N ILE A 68 -21.07 -6.03 27.19
CA ILE A 68 -22.49 -6.21 26.87
C ILE A 68 -22.83 -7.69 26.64
N ASN A 69 -21.93 -8.49 26.03
CA ASN A 69 -22.29 -9.82 25.51
C ASN A 69 -21.28 -10.95 25.82
N ASP A 70 -20.35 -10.79 26.76
CA ASP A 70 -19.28 -11.80 27.01
C ASP A 70 -18.52 -12.18 25.72
N CYS A 71 -18.09 -11.15 24.97
CA CYS A 71 -17.44 -11.33 23.69
C CYS A 71 -16.10 -12.08 23.83
N LYS A 72 -16.11 -13.38 23.48
CA LYS A 72 -14.95 -14.29 23.57
C LYS A 72 -13.80 -13.98 22.61
N TYR A 73 -14.03 -13.08 21.65
CA TYR A 73 -13.07 -12.75 20.60
C TYR A 73 -12.26 -11.48 20.88
N HIS A 74 -12.75 -10.57 21.73
CA HIS A 74 -12.19 -9.23 21.83
C HIS A 74 -10.73 -9.25 22.29
N GLU A 75 -10.48 -9.85 23.46
CA GLU A 75 -9.12 -9.98 24.02
C GLU A 75 -8.17 -10.73 23.10
N LYS A 76 -8.66 -11.81 22.48
CA LYS A 76 -7.85 -12.63 21.56
C LYS A 76 -7.47 -11.88 20.28
N ASN A 77 -8.39 -11.06 19.76
CA ASN A 77 -8.21 -10.32 18.51
C ASN A 77 -7.62 -8.91 18.71
N ASN A 78 -7.40 -8.50 19.96
CA ASN A 78 -6.65 -7.31 20.33
C ASN A 78 -5.14 -7.57 20.15
N LYS A 79 -4.74 -7.85 18.91
CA LYS A 79 -3.37 -8.17 18.48
C LYS A 79 -3.02 -7.37 17.24
N GLU A 80 -1.77 -6.95 17.11
CA GLU A 80 -1.27 -6.36 15.87
C GLU A 80 -1.41 -7.32 14.68
N VAL A 81 -1.83 -6.80 13.53
CA VAL A 81 -1.91 -7.53 12.26
C VAL A 81 -0.79 -7.01 11.39
N HIS A 82 0.18 -7.88 11.10
CA HIS A 82 1.27 -7.61 10.17
C HIS A 82 1.31 -8.74 9.15
N TYR A 83 1.42 -8.44 7.85
CA TYR A 83 1.31 -9.42 6.77
C TYR A 83 2.36 -10.53 6.89
N SER A 84 3.57 -10.18 7.33
CA SER A 84 4.64 -11.17 7.54
C SER A 84 4.36 -12.15 8.69
N GLU A 85 3.39 -11.88 9.56
CA GLU A 85 3.09 -12.64 10.79
C GLU A 85 1.71 -13.33 10.73
N LEU A 86 1.15 -13.55 9.53
CA LEU A 86 -0.16 -14.19 9.35
C LEU A 86 -0.16 -15.71 9.57
N ASP A 87 0.94 -16.30 10.03
CA ASP A 87 0.99 -17.67 10.55
C ASP A 87 0.30 -17.82 11.93
N ASP A 88 0.09 -16.70 12.65
CA ASP A 88 -0.78 -16.68 13.84
C ASP A 88 -2.26 -16.77 13.42
N THR A 89 -2.97 -17.72 14.04
CA THR A 89 -4.37 -18.03 13.70
C THR A 89 -5.31 -16.84 13.91
N GLU A 90 -5.17 -16.09 15.01
CA GLU A 90 -6.02 -14.91 15.25
C GLU A 90 -5.71 -13.80 14.24
N LYS A 91 -4.43 -13.54 13.97
CA LYS A 91 -4.02 -12.52 12.97
C LYS A 91 -4.55 -12.88 11.58
N TYR A 92 -4.43 -14.14 11.15
CA TYR A 92 -5.01 -14.62 9.89
C TYR A 92 -6.50 -14.34 9.80
N TYR A 93 -7.28 -14.68 10.83
CA TYR A 93 -8.73 -14.48 10.79
C TYR A 93 -9.13 -12.99 10.86
N ILE A 94 -8.36 -12.13 11.52
CA ILE A 94 -8.56 -10.68 11.46
C ILE A 94 -8.30 -10.19 10.04
N ALA A 95 -7.16 -10.56 9.45
CA ALA A 95 -6.79 -10.21 8.08
C ALA A 95 -7.85 -10.66 7.07
N LYS A 96 -8.37 -11.89 7.22
CA LYS A 96 -9.47 -12.42 6.42
C LYS A 96 -10.70 -11.52 6.44
N ARG A 97 -11.13 -11.07 7.63
CA ARG A 97 -12.29 -10.20 7.79
C ARG A 97 -12.05 -8.80 7.26
N TRP A 98 -10.82 -8.29 7.35
CA TRP A 98 -10.43 -7.01 6.77
C TRP A 98 -10.41 -7.04 5.24
N VAL A 99 -9.90 -8.13 4.63
CA VAL A 99 -9.99 -8.33 3.18
C VAL A 99 -11.45 -8.45 2.74
N ASP A 100 -12.29 -9.20 3.48
CA ASP A 100 -13.73 -9.26 3.20
C ASP A 100 -14.37 -7.86 3.26
N TYR A 101 -14.03 -7.06 4.27
CA TYR A 101 -14.51 -5.69 4.38
C TYR A 101 -14.07 -4.84 3.18
N LEU A 102 -12.81 -4.93 2.77
CA LEU A 102 -12.28 -4.23 1.59
C LEU A 102 -13.00 -4.61 0.30
N LEU A 103 -13.28 -5.90 0.08
CA LEU A 103 -14.00 -6.38 -1.11
C LEU A 103 -15.46 -5.89 -1.16
N ASN A 104 -16.05 -5.60 0.00
CA ASN A 104 -17.42 -5.11 0.10
C ASN A 104 -17.51 -3.58 0.18
N ASP A 105 -16.41 -2.89 0.48
CA ASP A 105 -16.36 -1.43 0.56
C ASP A 105 -16.63 -0.77 -0.81
N LYS A 106 -17.50 0.24 -0.80
CA LYS A 106 -17.88 0.98 -2.00
C LYS A 106 -17.46 2.44 -1.97
N ASN A 107 -16.96 2.98 -0.87
CA ASN A 107 -16.74 4.43 -0.79
C ASN A 107 -15.70 4.90 0.24
N LEU A 108 -15.23 4.04 1.15
CA LEU A 108 -14.39 4.47 2.29
C LEU A 108 -12.91 4.25 2.05
N ILE A 109 -12.53 3.19 1.32
CA ILE A 109 -11.12 2.81 1.16
C ILE A 109 -10.58 3.33 -0.16
N TYR A 110 -9.55 4.17 -0.08
CA TYR A 110 -8.77 4.65 -1.21
C TYR A 110 -7.32 4.26 -0.98
N PHE A 111 -6.72 3.49 -1.87
CA PHE A 111 -5.31 3.13 -1.73
C PHE A 111 -4.56 3.24 -3.04
N TYR A 112 -3.26 3.47 -2.93
CA TYR A 112 -2.34 3.50 -4.05
C TYR A 112 -1.12 2.67 -3.68
N ILE A 113 -0.75 1.73 -4.56
CA ILE A 113 0.47 0.94 -4.44
C ILE A 113 1.38 1.26 -5.61
N LEU A 114 2.62 1.63 -5.30
CA LEU A 114 3.69 1.81 -6.29
C LEU A 114 4.74 0.73 -6.12
N GLY A 115 4.81 -0.18 -7.09
CA GLY A 115 5.90 -1.15 -7.21
C GLY A 115 7.08 -0.55 -7.97
N LEU A 116 8.25 -0.51 -7.33
CA LEU A 116 9.50 0.00 -7.90
C LEU A 116 10.44 -1.15 -8.22
N ASN A 117 10.82 -1.29 -9.49
CA ASN A 117 11.84 -2.24 -9.91
C ASN A 117 13.22 -1.57 -9.81
N TYR A 118 13.87 -1.78 -8.66
CA TYR A 118 15.19 -1.24 -8.37
C TYR A 118 16.25 -1.77 -9.34
N SER A 119 16.08 -3.00 -9.85
CA SER A 119 16.98 -3.56 -10.86
C SER A 119 16.92 -2.82 -12.20
N LYS A 120 15.95 -1.94 -12.44
CA LYS A 120 15.84 -1.13 -13.66
C LYS A 120 16.11 0.36 -13.42
N LEU A 121 16.36 0.77 -12.18
CA LEU A 121 16.69 2.14 -11.83
C LEU A 121 18.20 2.38 -11.91
N ASN A 122 18.59 3.57 -12.38
CA ASN A 122 19.93 4.07 -12.15
C ASN A 122 19.93 4.83 -10.81
N LEU A 123 20.53 4.22 -9.78
CA LEU A 123 20.56 4.76 -8.42
C LEU A 123 21.55 5.93 -8.26
N ASP A 124 22.49 6.10 -9.19
CA ASP A 124 23.48 7.19 -9.14
C ASP A 124 22.83 8.58 -9.21
N TYR A 125 21.62 8.66 -9.78
CA TYR A 125 20.81 9.90 -9.82
C TYR A 125 20.18 10.30 -8.48
N PHE A 126 20.41 9.53 -7.41
CA PHE A 126 19.84 9.77 -6.08
C PHE A 126 20.91 10.10 -5.03
N GLY A 127 22.11 10.48 -5.49
CA GLY A 127 23.23 10.91 -4.67
C GLY A 127 23.97 9.76 -3.98
N ASP A 128 25.07 10.10 -3.31
CA ASP A 128 26.05 9.12 -2.84
C ASP A 128 25.79 8.61 -1.40
N HIS A 129 24.95 9.31 -0.63
CA HIS A 129 24.65 8.99 0.77
C HIS A 129 23.17 8.63 0.94
N ASN A 130 22.87 7.50 1.59
CA ASN A 130 21.50 7.01 1.82
C ASN A 130 20.66 6.95 0.54
N THR A 131 21.28 6.60 -0.59
CA THR A 131 20.70 6.59 -1.95
C THR A 131 19.34 5.90 -2.02
N SER A 132 19.17 4.78 -1.31
CA SER A 132 17.90 4.04 -1.26
C SER A 132 16.77 4.84 -0.61
N VAL A 133 17.04 5.58 0.47
CA VAL A 133 16.05 6.43 1.16
C VAL A 133 15.78 7.70 0.34
N ASN A 134 16.79 8.26 -0.33
CA ASN A 134 16.59 9.36 -1.27
C ASN A 134 15.70 8.96 -2.46
N ALA A 135 15.93 7.77 -3.02
CA ALA A 135 15.07 7.19 -4.04
C ALA A 135 13.65 6.99 -3.51
N TYR A 136 13.51 6.39 -2.32
CA TYR A 136 12.23 6.21 -1.66
C TYR A 136 11.48 7.54 -1.54
N ASN A 137 12.11 8.58 -0.98
CA ASN A 137 11.52 9.91 -0.77
C ASN A 137 10.98 10.51 -2.08
N ARG A 138 11.73 10.39 -3.19
CA ARG A 138 11.31 10.91 -4.49
C ARG A 138 10.07 10.19 -5.05
N PHE A 139 10.02 8.87 -4.89
CA PHE A 139 8.87 8.08 -5.34
C PHE A 139 7.67 8.18 -4.40
N PHE A 140 7.90 8.32 -3.10
CA PHE A 140 6.88 8.61 -2.09
C PHE A 140 6.14 9.91 -2.42
N ARG A 141 6.88 10.98 -2.71
CA ARG A 141 6.32 12.23 -3.22
C ARG A 141 5.44 12.03 -4.46
N THR A 142 5.91 11.21 -5.40
CA THR A 142 5.19 10.91 -6.65
C THR A 142 3.90 10.14 -6.36
N ALA A 143 3.96 9.19 -5.44
CA ALA A 143 2.82 8.39 -5.01
C ALA A 143 1.73 9.26 -4.33
N ILE A 144 2.12 10.19 -3.45
CA ILE A 144 1.19 11.16 -2.84
C ILE A 144 0.50 12.00 -3.91
N LEU A 145 1.28 12.67 -4.78
CA LEU A 145 0.74 13.54 -5.82
C LEU A 145 -0.23 12.80 -6.74
N LYS A 146 0.15 11.60 -7.18
CA LYS A 146 -0.63 10.82 -8.13
C LYS A 146 -1.93 10.32 -7.50
N SER A 147 -1.86 9.73 -6.32
CA SER A 147 -3.03 9.18 -5.64
C SER A 147 -4.03 10.27 -5.25
N ALA A 148 -3.58 11.33 -4.57
CA ALA A 148 -4.45 12.41 -4.12
C ALA A 148 -5.13 13.13 -5.30
N LYS A 149 -4.36 13.53 -6.34
CA LYS A 149 -4.91 14.29 -7.47
C LYS A 149 -5.77 13.44 -8.39
N SER A 150 -5.51 12.15 -8.52
CA SER A 150 -6.34 11.27 -9.36
C SER A 150 -7.66 10.92 -8.68
N TYR A 151 -7.65 10.57 -7.39
CA TYR A 151 -8.85 10.11 -6.69
C TYR A 151 -9.79 11.25 -6.34
N PHE A 152 -9.22 12.41 -6.00
CA PHE A 152 -9.94 13.59 -5.55
C PHE A 152 -9.90 14.72 -6.60
N TYR A 153 -9.79 14.37 -7.89
CA TYR A 153 -9.68 15.34 -9.00
C TYR A 153 -10.81 16.37 -9.03
N LYS A 154 -12.01 15.98 -8.57
CA LYS A 154 -13.24 16.82 -8.55
C LYS A 154 -13.21 17.98 -7.55
N TYR A 155 -12.26 17.99 -6.62
CA TYR A 155 -12.09 19.08 -5.65
C TYR A 155 -11.10 20.10 -6.21
N ASP A 156 -11.29 21.37 -5.87
CA ASP A 156 -10.43 22.47 -6.28
C ASP A 156 -9.14 22.52 -5.43
N LYS A 157 -9.29 22.20 -4.14
CA LYS A 157 -8.20 22.15 -3.15
C LYS A 157 -8.22 20.84 -2.38
N LEU A 158 -7.03 20.28 -2.14
CA LEU A 158 -6.81 19.07 -1.37
C LEU A 158 -5.94 19.42 -0.18
N ARG A 159 -6.46 19.24 1.03
CA ARG A 159 -5.72 19.48 2.27
C ARG A 159 -5.30 18.15 2.88
N ILE A 160 -4.00 17.93 3.03
CA ILE A 160 -3.48 16.77 3.77
C ILE A 160 -3.23 17.22 5.21
N LYS A 161 -4.07 16.75 6.12
CA LYS A 161 -3.96 17.09 7.54
C LYS A 161 -2.75 16.41 8.16
N ASP A 162 -2.68 15.10 8.06
CA ASP A 162 -1.61 14.28 8.64
C ASP A 162 -1.12 13.24 7.63
N ILE A 163 0.18 12.94 7.69
CA ILE A 163 0.76 11.75 7.08
C ILE A 163 1.28 10.88 8.22
N TYR A 164 0.74 9.68 8.35
CA TYR A 164 1.24 8.64 9.24
C TYR A 164 2.06 7.63 8.44
N HIS A 165 3.19 7.22 8.99
CA HIS A 165 4.05 6.19 8.43
C HIS A 165 4.34 5.16 9.51
N ASP A 166 4.43 3.87 9.16
CA ASP A 166 4.92 2.90 10.14
C ASP A 166 6.34 3.27 10.60
N PHE A 167 6.64 2.99 11.86
CA PHE A 167 7.91 3.37 12.43
C PHE A 167 9.06 2.59 11.79
N ASP A 168 9.98 3.32 11.16
CA ASP A 168 11.23 2.82 10.60
C ASP A 168 12.37 3.75 11.04
N GLU A 169 13.35 3.21 11.75
CA GLU A 169 14.50 3.96 12.27
C GLU A 169 15.29 4.66 11.15
N SER A 170 15.53 3.97 10.03
CA SER A 170 16.32 4.50 8.91
C SER A 170 15.63 5.67 8.22
N LYS A 171 14.29 5.69 8.19
CA LYS A 171 13.48 6.74 7.58
C LYS A 171 13.22 7.89 8.55
N SER A 172 12.91 7.59 9.80
CA SER A 172 12.61 8.60 10.82
C SER A 172 13.85 9.42 11.21
N SER A 173 15.03 8.80 11.25
CA SER A 173 16.32 9.48 11.50
C SER A 173 16.95 10.13 10.26
N HIS A 174 16.38 9.93 9.07
CA HIS A 174 16.93 10.47 7.82
C HIS A 174 16.76 11.99 7.74
N GLU A 175 17.81 12.71 7.32
CA GLU A 175 17.83 14.18 7.26
C GLU A 175 16.64 14.78 6.49
N TYR A 176 16.19 14.11 5.43
CA TYR A 176 15.18 14.65 4.52
C TYR A 176 13.82 13.96 4.55
N PHE A 177 13.73 12.69 4.93
CA PHE A 177 12.50 11.94 4.70
C PHE A 177 11.30 12.47 5.52
N PRO A 178 11.45 12.85 6.80
CA PRO A 178 10.34 13.33 7.62
C PRO A 178 9.61 14.56 7.06
N TRP A 179 10.27 15.46 6.31
CA TRP A 179 9.69 16.76 5.93
C TRP A 179 9.84 17.14 4.46
N HIS A 180 10.83 16.61 3.73
CA HIS A 180 11.20 17.13 2.40
C HIS A 180 10.10 16.90 1.35
N SER A 181 9.43 15.74 1.38
CA SER A 181 8.31 15.47 0.47
C SER A 181 7.19 16.50 0.64
N ILE A 182 6.85 16.83 1.90
CA ILE A 182 5.83 17.81 2.26
C ILE A 182 6.24 19.21 1.77
N LYS A 183 7.43 19.67 2.16
CA LYS A 183 7.96 20.99 1.78
C LYS A 183 8.02 21.17 0.27
N PHE A 184 8.51 20.17 -0.45
CA PHE A 184 8.62 20.24 -1.90
C PHE A 184 7.25 20.39 -2.56
N ILE A 185 6.26 19.59 -2.15
CA ILE A 185 4.93 19.64 -2.74
C ILE A 185 4.24 20.98 -2.42
N ASN A 186 4.27 21.43 -1.16
CA ASN A 186 3.71 22.73 -0.76
C ASN A 186 4.27 23.89 -1.59
N ASN A 187 5.54 23.82 -2.01
CA ASN A 187 6.18 24.87 -2.81
C ASN A 187 5.91 24.77 -4.33
N LYS A 188 5.34 23.66 -4.82
CA LYS A 188 5.28 23.36 -6.27
C LYS A 188 3.90 22.98 -6.78
N ASP A 189 2.94 22.62 -5.92
CA ASP A 189 1.60 22.21 -6.33
C ASP A 189 0.54 23.12 -5.71
N ASP A 190 -0.19 23.86 -6.54
CA ASP A 190 -1.21 24.80 -6.07
C ASP A 190 -2.49 24.11 -5.59
N LYS A 191 -2.69 22.83 -5.92
CA LYS A 191 -3.92 22.09 -5.58
C LYS A 191 -3.79 21.38 -4.24
N LEU A 192 -2.59 20.91 -3.88
CA LEU A 192 -2.36 20.10 -2.69
C LEU A 192 -1.58 20.88 -1.64
N MET A 193 -2.13 20.96 -0.43
CA MET A 193 -1.55 21.68 0.71
C MET A 193 -1.45 20.76 1.93
N PHE A 194 -0.41 20.91 2.74
CA PHE A 194 -0.26 20.18 4.00
C PHE A 194 -0.50 21.09 5.21
N GLU A 195 -1.22 20.59 6.22
CA GLU A 195 -1.40 21.30 7.51
C GLU A 195 -0.19 21.12 8.44
N ASN A 196 0.44 19.95 8.41
CA ASN A 196 1.65 19.65 9.17
C ASN A 196 2.86 19.62 8.25
N GLU A 197 4.02 20.03 8.77
CA GLU A 197 5.27 20.11 8.01
C GLU A 197 6.06 18.78 7.99
N GLU A 198 5.68 17.85 8.87
CA GLU A 198 6.40 16.58 9.08
C GLU A 198 5.46 15.36 9.05
N ILE A 199 6.04 14.23 8.66
CA ILE A 199 5.45 12.89 8.73
C ILE A 199 5.47 12.41 10.18
N LYS A 200 4.36 11.86 10.64
CA LYS A 200 4.21 11.24 11.96
C LYS A 200 4.56 9.77 11.87
N PHE A 201 5.65 9.35 12.51
CA PHE A 201 6.01 7.95 12.63
C PHE A 201 5.30 7.34 13.84
N ILE A 202 4.52 6.29 13.62
CA ILE A 202 3.80 5.58 14.68
C ILE A 202 4.06 4.09 14.56
N SER A 203 4.11 3.38 15.70
CA SER A 203 4.16 1.92 15.67
C SER A 203 2.82 1.37 15.18
N SER A 204 2.85 0.53 14.16
CA SER A 204 1.73 -0.30 13.71
C SER A 204 1.09 -1.13 14.82
N SER A 205 1.80 -1.41 15.92
CA SER A 205 1.23 -1.96 17.14
C SER A 205 0.42 -0.93 17.92
N HIS A 206 -0.92 -0.97 17.82
CA HIS A 206 -1.82 -0.06 18.55
C HIS A 206 -1.67 -0.11 20.08
N LYS A 207 -1.13 -1.21 20.64
CA LYS A 207 -0.79 -1.29 22.07
C LYS A 207 0.47 -0.51 22.45
N LYS A 208 1.41 -0.35 21.51
CA LYS A 208 2.66 0.40 21.74
C LYS A 208 2.48 1.88 21.45
N SER A 209 1.74 2.21 20.39
CA SER A 209 1.50 3.60 19.98
C SER A 209 0.40 4.30 20.78
N ASP A 210 -0.52 3.56 21.39
CA ASP A 210 -1.74 4.11 22.01
C ASP A 210 -2.53 5.01 21.03
N ASP A 211 -2.50 4.64 19.74
CA ASP A 211 -3.12 5.38 18.65
C ASP A 211 -3.93 4.45 17.74
N LEU A 212 -5.21 4.79 17.53
CA LEU A 212 -6.11 4.06 16.63
C LEU A 212 -5.69 4.15 15.15
N ASN A 213 -4.93 5.18 14.77
CA ASN A 213 -4.34 5.34 13.44
C ASN A 213 -3.47 4.13 13.05
N SER A 214 -2.90 3.43 14.03
CA SER A 214 -2.10 2.22 13.83
C SER A 214 -2.90 1.07 13.22
N HIS A 215 -4.22 1.06 13.33
CA HIS A 215 -5.04 0.07 12.61
C HIS A 215 -5.09 0.32 11.10
N LEU A 216 -4.99 1.59 10.66
CA LEU A 216 -4.96 1.95 9.25
C LEU A 216 -3.58 1.71 8.63
N ILE A 217 -2.50 1.83 9.42
CA ILE A 217 -1.16 1.36 9.04
C ILE A 217 -1.19 -0.16 8.80
N GLN A 218 -1.70 -0.94 9.76
CA GLN A 218 -1.86 -2.40 9.60
C GLN A 218 -2.72 -2.78 8.38
N LEU A 219 -3.73 -1.97 8.03
CA LEU A 219 -4.55 -2.21 6.85
C LEU A 219 -3.75 -2.02 5.56
N ILE A 220 -2.97 -0.94 5.44
CA ILE A 220 -2.16 -0.71 4.23
C ILE A 220 -0.99 -1.69 4.10
N ASP A 221 -0.38 -2.11 5.21
CA ASP A 221 0.56 -3.24 5.26
C ASP A 221 -0.07 -4.49 4.63
N LEU A 222 -1.24 -4.91 5.15
CA LEU A 222 -1.95 -6.08 4.67
C LEU A 222 -2.26 -6.02 3.17
N ILE A 223 -2.77 -4.88 2.67
CA ILE A 223 -3.07 -4.69 1.23
C ILE A 223 -1.77 -4.77 0.40
N THR A 224 -0.69 -4.16 0.89
CA THR A 224 0.60 -4.13 0.20
C THR A 224 1.23 -5.53 0.15
N GLY A 225 1.24 -6.26 1.26
CA GLY A 225 1.71 -7.63 1.35
C GLY A 225 0.91 -8.61 0.48
N CYS A 226 -0.42 -8.49 0.47
CA CYS A 226 -1.29 -9.28 -0.42
C CYS A 226 -0.99 -8.98 -1.90
N THR A 227 -0.83 -7.70 -2.25
CA THR A 227 -0.48 -7.26 -3.62
C THR A 227 0.84 -7.87 -4.06
N MET A 228 1.86 -7.74 -3.23
CA MET A 228 3.20 -8.28 -3.48
C MET A 228 3.15 -9.80 -3.68
N ASN A 229 2.49 -10.55 -2.80
CA ASN A 229 2.42 -11.99 -2.92
C ASN A 229 1.55 -12.46 -4.10
N CYS A 230 0.50 -11.72 -4.47
CA CYS A 230 -0.24 -12.02 -5.69
C CYS A 230 0.64 -11.89 -6.94
N LEU A 231 1.50 -10.86 -6.99
CA LEU A 231 2.36 -10.57 -8.13
C LEU A 231 3.61 -11.46 -8.19
N HIS A 232 4.11 -11.92 -7.04
CA HIS A 232 5.39 -12.62 -6.95
C HIS A 232 5.29 -14.08 -6.50
N ASN A 233 4.14 -14.50 -5.97
CA ASN A 233 3.97 -15.80 -5.34
C ASN A 233 5.08 -16.09 -4.32
N SER A 234 5.40 -15.10 -3.49
CA SER A 234 6.65 -15.02 -2.74
C SER A 234 6.68 -15.83 -1.44
N THR A 235 5.63 -16.59 -1.12
CA THR A 235 5.52 -17.34 0.14
C THR A 235 4.98 -18.75 -0.04
N ASN A 236 5.37 -19.65 0.86
CA ASN A 236 4.82 -21.00 1.00
C ASN A 236 3.89 -21.14 2.21
N ASN A 237 3.71 -20.08 3.01
CA ASN A 237 2.78 -20.10 4.13
C ASN A 237 1.33 -20.09 3.62
N GLN A 238 0.52 -21.06 4.06
CA GLN A 238 -0.82 -21.30 3.52
C GLN A 238 -1.80 -20.19 3.87
N GLU A 239 -1.68 -19.60 5.06
CA GLU A 239 -2.50 -18.49 5.53
C GLU A 239 -2.32 -17.26 4.63
N LYS A 240 -1.06 -16.86 4.37
CA LYS A 240 -0.71 -15.75 3.47
C LYS A 240 -1.20 -16.00 2.04
N ILE A 241 -1.09 -17.23 1.55
CA ILE A 241 -1.60 -17.65 0.23
C ILE A 241 -3.12 -17.50 0.19
N ASN A 242 -3.83 -18.00 1.21
CA ASN A 242 -5.29 -17.96 1.27
C ASN A 242 -5.81 -16.51 1.30
N ILE A 243 -5.21 -15.64 2.12
CA ILE A 243 -5.57 -14.21 2.16
C ILE A 243 -5.27 -13.55 0.81
N SER A 244 -4.12 -13.85 0.20
CA SER A 244 -3.77 -13.30 -1.12
C SER A 244 -4.73 -13.78 -2.21
N LYS A 245 -5.15 -15.06 -2.20
CA LYS A 245 -6.18 -15.60 -3.10
C LYS A 245 -7.54 -14.95 -2.88
N GLN A 246 -7.88 -14.59 -1.64
CA GLN A 246 -9.10 -13.85 -1.33
C GLN A 246 -9.03 -12.41 -1.86
N PHE A 247 -7.88 -11.74 -1.76
CA PHE A 247 -7.63 -10.40 -2.30
C PHE A 247 -7.49 -10.37 -3.83
N TYR A 248 -7.10 -11.48 -4.46
CA TYR A 248 -6.84 -11.58 -5.90
C TYR A 248 -7.90 -10.95 -6.81
N PRO A 249 -9.22 -11.17 -6.61
CA PRO A 249 -10.24 -10.67 -7.54
C PRO A 249 -10.22 -9.15 -7.73
N ILE A 250 -10.02 -8.38 -6.65
CA ILE A 250 -9.93 -6.92 -6.74
C ILE A 250 -8.62 -6.47 -7.39
N LEU A 251 -7.51 -7.12 -7.03
CA LEU A 251 -6.21 -6.83 -7.64
C LEU A 251 -6.23 -7.07 -9.16
N ARG A 252 -6.84 -8.18 -9.60
CA ARG A 252 -6.98 -8.51 -11.02
C ARG A 252 -7.69 -7.40 -11.80
N GLU A 253 -8.81 -6.88 -11.29
CA GLU A 253 -9.50 -5.76 -11.92
C GLU A 253 -8.63 -4.50 -11.96
N ILE A 254 -7.93 -4.18 -10.87
CA ILE A 254 -7.03 -3.00 -10.81
C ILE A 254 -5.84 -3.12 -11.77
N ILE A 255 -5.25 -4.31 -11.92
CA ILE A 255 -4.06 -4.55 -12.76
C ILE A 255 -4.43 -4.63 -14.24
N LYS A 256 -5.49 -5.37 -14.57
CA LYS A 256 -5.89 -5.63 -15.97
C LYS A 256 -6.77 -4.53 -16.55
N GLN A 257 -7.57 -3.85 -15.72
CA GLN A 257 -8.57 -2.86 -16.13
C GLN A 257 -8.53 -1.61 -15.21
N PRO A 258 -7.37 -0.96 -15.00
CA PRO A 258 -7.16 0.10 -13.99
C PRO A 258 -8.10 1.31 -14.11
N ASN A 259 -8.65 1.55 -15.30
CA ASN A 259 -9.49 2.72 -15.60
C ASN A 259 -10.95 2.36 -15.89
N LYS A 260 -11.38 1.12 -15.57
CA LYS A 260 -12.76 0.68 -15.78
C LYS A 260 -13.67 1.35 -14.75
N LYS A 261 -14.57 2.21 -15.23
CA LYS A 261 -15.54 2.94 -14.41
C LYS A 261 -16.47 1.99 -13.65
N ASP A 262 -17.03 1.00 -14.33
CA ASP A 262 -17.96 0.03 -13.76
C ASP A 262 -17.22 -1.21 -13.19
N CYS A 263 -16.21 -0.95 -12.37
CA CYS A 263 -15.49 -1.98 -11.64
C CYS A 263 -16.40 -2.58 -10.56
N TYR A 264 -16.52 -3.91 -10.49
CA TYR A 264 -17.38 -4.60 -9.50
C TYR A 264 -17.07 -4.18 -8.05
N TYR A 265 -15.78 -3.97 -7.75
CA TYR A 265 -15.28 -3.52 -6.45
C TYR A 265 -15.25 -1.99 -6.29
N ASN A 266 -15.82 -1.24 -7.24
CA ASN A 266 -15.77 0.22 -7.31
C ASN A 266 -14.35 0.79 -7.19
N CYS A 267 -13.41 0.24 -7.96
CA CYS A 267 -12.00 0.60 -7.88
C CYS A 267 -11.63 1.89 -8.64
N PHE A 268 -12.46 2.34 -9.60
CA PHE A 268 -12.19 3.52 -10.43
C PHE A 268 -11.98 4.79 -9.59
N ASN A 269 -10.85 5.48 -9.79
CA ASN A 269 -10.44 6.66 -9.02
C ASN A 269 -10.43 6.45 -7.50
N ARG A 270 -10.23 5.21 -7.05
CA ARG A 270 -10.16 4.86 -5.62
C ARG A 270 -8.96 4.00 -5.30
N GLN A 271 -8.67 3.05 -6.16
CA GLN A 271 -7.72 1.98 -5.88
C GLN A 271 -6.87 1.75 -7.11
N LYS A 272 -5.54 1.75 -6.94
CA LYS A 272 -4.63 1.59 -8.06
C LYS A 272 -3.34 0.92 -7.64
N VAL A 273 -2.84 0.05 -8.50
CA VAL A 273 -1.50 -0.50 -8.45
C VAL A 273 -0.78 -0.10 -9.73
N GLU A 274 0.38 0.51 -9.58
CA GLU A 274 1.24 0.92 -10.68
C GLU A 274 2.69 0.52 -10.42
N PHE A 275 3.43 0.42 -11.51
CA PHE A 275 4.80 -0.04 -11.52
C PHE A 275 5.69 0.95 -12.23
N PHE A 276 6.94 1.02 -11.79
CA PHE A 276 7.96 1.87 -12.37
C PHE A 276 9.35 1.24 -12.21
N PRO A 277 10.27 1.40 -13.17
CA PRO A 277 10.04 1.92 -14.51
C PRO A 277 9.52 0.82 -15.45
N LYS A 278 8.82 1.21 -16.52
CA LYS A 278 8.36 0.31 -17.60
C LYS A 278 9.52 -0.25 -18.42
N ASN A 279 10.52 0.58 -18.68
CA ASN A 279 11.72 0.24 -19.44
C ASN A 279 12.95 0.28 -18.52
N ASP A 280 14.02 -0.43 -18.88
CA ASP A 280 15.29 -0.33 -18.15
C ASP A 280 15.95 1.03 -18.39
N ILE A 281 15.87 1.90 -17.39
CA ILE A 281 16.37 3.28 -17.51
C ILE A 281 17.87 3.40 -17.27
N ARG A 282 18.55 2.32 -16.85
CA ARG A 282 20.03 2.30 -16.70
C ARG A 282 20.75 2.42 -18.04
N THR A 283 20.08 1.99 -19.11
CA THR A 283 20.65 1.94 -20.46
C THR A 283 20.52 3.26 -21.23
N VAL A 284 19.85 4.26 -20.66
CA VAL A 284 19.60 5.55 -21.31
C VAL A 284 20.84 6.43 -21.16
N LYS A 285 21.51 6.68 -22.29
CA LYS A 285 22.64 7.63 -22.33
C LYS A 285 22.16 9.06 -22.19
N GLU A 286 23.04 9.94 -21.70
CA GLU A 286 22.66 11.33 -21.43
C GLU A 286 22.32 12.16 -22.67
N ASP A 287 22.89 11.80 -23.82
CA ASP A 287 22.73 12.47 -25.11
C ASP A 287 21.48 12.03 -25.89
N ASP A 288 20.81 10.95 -25.47
CA ASP A 288 19.62 10.43 -26.15
C ASP A 288 18.33 11.14 -25.68
N PHE A 289 18.17 12.40 -26.11
CA PHE A 289 17.04 13.27 -25.74
C PHE A 289 15.67 12.64 -26.07
N ILE A 290 15.54 12.00 -27.23
CA ILE A 290 14.28 11.40 -27.68
C ILE A 290 13.90 10.23 -26.78
N LYS A 291 14.84 9.32 -26.45
CA LYS A 291 14.56 8.24 -25.49
C LYS A 291 14.26 8.78 -24.10
N LYS A 292 14.95 9.82 -23.65
CA LYS A 292 14.66 10.48 -22.36
C LYS A 292 13.22 10.98 -22.28
N GLU A 293 12.74 11.69 -23.29
CA GLU A 293 11.35 12.18 -23.29
C GLU A 293 10.30 11.07 -23.45
N LEU A 294 10.59 10.06 -24.27
CA LEU A 294 9.72 8.88 -24.40
C LEU A 294 9.62 8.13 -23.07
N PHE A 295 10.72 7.99 -22.33
CA PHE A 295 10.72 7.34 -21.04
C PHE A 295 10.03 8.22 -20.00
N ARG A 296 10.25 9.54 -19.98
CA ARG A 296 9.55 10.45 -19.06
C ARG A 296 8.03 10.37 -19.18
N SER A 297 7.49 10.32 -20.40
CA SER A 297 6.05 10.39 -20.62
C SER A 297 5.31 9.06 -20.43
N ASN A 298 6.00 7.90 -20.48
CA ASN A 298 5.36 6.57 -20.49
C ASN A 298 6.07 5.52 -19.61
N SER A 299 6.68 5.94 -18.50
CA SER A 299 7.41 5.03 -17.59
C SER A 299 6.55 4.30 -16.56
N PHE A 300 5.33 4.77 -16.30
CA PHE A 300 4.41 4.08 -15.38
C PHE A 300 3.53 3.10 -16.14
N TYR A 301 3.20 1.97 -15.52
CA TYR A 301 2.32 0.96 -16.10
C TYR A 301 1.56 0.21 -15.00
N SER A 302 0.41 -0.38 -15.34
CA SER A 302 -0.40 -1.17 -14.39
C SER A 302 -0.50 -2.65 -14.77
N ASN A 303 -0.41 -3.01 -16.05
CA ASN A 303 -0.55 -4.40 -16.46
C ASN A 303 0.72 -5.20 -16.13
N ARG A 304 0.59 -6.19 -15.25
CA ARG A 304 1.59 -7.23 -14.97
C ARG A 304 0.92 -8.59 -14.88
N GLU A 305 1.73 -9.63 -14.97
CA GLU A 305 1.31 -10.99 -14.65
C GLU A 305 1.03 -11.10 -13.15
N ILE A 306 0.02 -11.92 -12.79
CA ILE A 306 -0.38 -12.15 -11.41
C ILE A 306 -0.10 -13.63 -11.11
N LEU A 307 1.05 -13.90 -10.51
CA LEU A 307 1.60 -15.26 -10.40
C LEU A 307 0.81 -16.18 -9.46
N ILE A 308 0.03 -15.65 -8.52
CA ILE A 308 -0.79 -16.50 -7.64
C ILE A 308 -1.89 -17.27 -8.40
N GLU A 309 -2.33 -16.77 -9.57
CA GLU A 309 -3.27 -17.46 -10.47
C GLU A 309 -2.62 -18.71 -11.10
N LEU A 310 -1.33 -18.63 -11.38
CA LEU A 310 -0.58 -19.71 -12.00
C LEU A 310 -0.17 -20.78 -11.00
N ARG A 311 -0.22 -20.50 -9.69
CA ARG A 311 0.26 -21.42 -8.65
C ARG A 311 -0.39 -22.81 -8.73
N ASP A 312 -1.69 -22.86 -8.97
CA ASP A 312 -2.43 -24.12 -9.06
C ASP A 312 -2.23 -24.80 -10.44
N GLN A 313 -1.83 -24.04 -11.46
CA GLN A 313 -1.51 -24.54 -12.81
C GLN A 313 -0.07 -25.06 -12.91
N LEU A 314 0.86 -24.45 -12.18
CA LEU A 314 2.28 -24.84 -12.09
C LEU A 314 2.48 -26.16 -11.34
N GLY A 315 1.51 -26.58 -10.51
CA GLY A 315 1.48 -27.93 -9.94
C GLY A 315 1.36 -29.04 -10.99
N LEU A 316 0.92 -28.73 -12.22
CA LEU A 316 0.84 -29.65 -13.35
C LEU A 316 2.09 -29.62 -14.25
N PHE A 317 2.96 -28.62 -14.10
CA PHE A 317 4.18 -28.41 -14.89
C PHE A 317 5.35 -28.02 -13.95
N ASN A 318 6.02 -29.03 -13.39
CA ASN A 318 7.08 -28.95 -12.37
C ASN A 318 7.97 -27.68 -12.26
N ASN A 319 8.36 -27.42 -11.00
CA ASN A 319 9.56 -26.71 -10.50
C ASN A 319 9.61 -25.17 -10.58
N ILE A 320 8.91 -24.52 -9.65
CA ILE A 320 9.43 -23.29 -9.05
C ILE A 320 10.20 -23.71 -7.79
N THR A 321 11.53 -23.63 -7.85
CA THR A 321 12.38 -23.78 -6.67
C THR A 321 12.14 -22.62 -5.72
N SER A 322 11.95 -22.98 -4.46
CA SER A 322 11.71 -22.12 -3.31
C SER A 322 12.67 -20.92 -3.21
N ILE A 323 12.09 -19.79 -2.81
CA ILE A 323 12.77 -18.57 -2.34
C ILE A 323 13.52 -18.90 -1.04
N LYS A 324 14.77 -18.44 -0.93
CA LYS A 324 15.52 -18.38 0.33
C LYS A 324 15.31 -17.03 0.99
#